data_AF-A0A7D5RIX9-F1
#
_entry.id   AF-A0A7D5RIX9-F1
#
_cell.length_a   1.000
_cell.length_b   1.000
_cell.length_c   1.000
_cell.angle_alpha   90.00
_cell.angle_beta   90.00
_cell.angle_gamma   90.00
#
_symmetry.space_group_name_H-M   'P 1'
#
loop_
_entity.id
_entity.type
_entity.pdbx_description
1 polymer ?
#
loop_
_entity_poly.entity_id
_entity_poly.type
_entity_poly.pdbx_seq_one_letter_code
_entity_poly.pdbx_strand_id
1 'polypeptide(L)'
;MKKRYIITIIVGGLLIGMGIIGSIMKDKNEPIDSSIHTKQELEAIKFVQSYQGLDNSGSNVTKIIATITSLAYSNEDIINNPSTEMGWDSLRKFDSDKNTYDVYFNFNTYNQDVEYHFIADMDSKQVFPANEIASNILKVVENES
;
A
#
# COMPACT_ATOMS: atom_id res chain seq x y z
N MET A 1 48.68 -9.84 -31.15
CA MET A 1 47.34 -9.20 -31.18
C MET A 1 46.38 -10.07 -30.39
N LYS A 2 45.91 -9.60 -29.23
CA LYS A 2 45.04 -10.33 -28.31
C LYS A 2 43.74 -9.51 -28.20
N LYS A 3 42.63 -10.02 -28.75
CA LYS A 3 41.33 -9.35 -28.72
C LYS A 3 40.86 -9.25 -27.26
N ARG A 4 40.66 -8.03 -26.78
CA ARG A 4 40.08 -7.73 -25.47
C ARG A 4 38.57 -7.87 -25.60
N TYR A 5 37.98 -8.81 -24.87
CA TYR A 5 36.53 -8.89 -24.70
C TYR A 5 36.14 -7.87 -23.62
N ILE A 6 35.47 -6.81 -24.05
CA ILE A 6 34.81 -5.86 -23.16
C ILE A 6 33.50 -6.54 -22.75
N ILE A 7 33.43 -7.02 -21.52
CA ILE A 7 32.18 -7.48 -20.90
C ILE A 7 31.46 -6.21 -20.44
N THR A 8 30.52 -5.72 -21.24
CA THR A 8 29.56 -4.72 -20.79
C THR A 8 28.59 -5.43 -19.87
N ILE A 9 28.69 -5.17 -18.56
CA ILE A 9 27.65 -5.50 -17.58
C ILE A 9 26.46 -4.60 -17.91
N ILE A 10 25.45 -5.14 -18.59
CA ILE A 10 24.15 -4.49 -18.70
C ILE A 10 23.52 -4.61 -17.32
N VAL A 11 23.47 -3.48 -16.61
CA VAL A 11 22.67 -3.30 -15.40
C VAL A 11 21.22 -3.55 -15.79
N GLY A 12 20.69 -4.73 -15.43
CA GLY A 12 19.29 -5.09 -15.58
C GLY A 12 18.44 -4.36 -14.55
N GLY A 13 18.32 -3.03 -14.70
CA GLY A 13 17.25 -2.26 -14.09
C GLY A 13 15.98 -2.45 -14.92
N LEU A 14 15.24 -3.52 -14.66
CA LEU A 14 13.92 -3.70 -15.26
C LEU A 14 12.91 -2.92 -14.40
N LEU A 15 12.84 -1.61 -14.65
CA LEU A 15 11.69 -0.78 -14.32
C LEU A 15 10.53 -1.24 -15.20
N ILE A 16 9.67 -2.13 -14.68
CA ILE A 16 8.32 -2.30 -15.24
C ILE A 16 7.43 -1.24 -14.59
N GLY A 17 7.70 0.01 -14.93
CA GLY A 17 6.71 1.08 -14.83
C GLY A 17 5.88 1.03 -16.12
N MET A 18 4.84 0.20 -16.14
CA MET A 18 3.78 0.30 -17.14
C MET A 18 2.49 0.62 -16.41
N GLY A 19 2.18 1.92 -16.38
CA GLY A 19 0.95 2.43 -15.85
C GLY A 19 -0.26 1.98 -16.65
N ILE A 20 -1.36 1.77 -15.94
CA ILE A 20 -2.68 2.07 -16.46
C ILE A 20 -3.15 3.29 -15.68
N ILE A 21 -3.04 4.46 -16.30
CA ILE A 21 -3.86 5.62 -15.95
C ILE A 21 -5.27 5.23 -16.39
N GLY A 22 -6.02 4.65 -15.46
CA GLY A 22 -7.43 4.33 -15.63
C GLY A 22 -8.23 5.36 -14.86
N SER A 23 -8.58 6.46 -15.52
CA SER A 23 -9.57 7.41 -15.01
C SER A 23 -10.87 6.65 -14.70
N ILE A 24 -11.16 6.42 -13.42
CA ILE A 24 -12.47 5.93 -12.96
C ILE A 24 -12.96 6.88 -11.88
N MET A 25 -13.60 7.97 -12.32
CA MET A 25 -14.69 8.53 -11.52
C MET A 25 -15.76 7.44 -11.42
N LYS A 26 -15.86 6.73 -10.29
CA LYS A 26 -17.06 5.96 -9.98
C LYS A 26 -17.16 5.56 -8.51
N ASP A 27 -18.27 6.03 -7.95
CA ASP A 27 -19.09 5.54 -6.84
C ASP A 27 -18.46 5.06 -5.52
N LYS A 28 -19.04 5.58 -4.44
CA LYS A 28 -18.70 5.28 -3.05
C LYS A 28 -19.01 3.81 -2.76
N ASN A 29 -18.00 3.06 -2.31
CA ASN A 29 -18.03 1.64 -1.91
C ASN A 29 -17.85 0.59 -3.02
N GLU A 30 -17.06 0.83 -4.07
CA GLU A 30 -16.70 -0.29 -4.93
C GLU A 30 -15.83 -1.32 -4.15
N PRO A 31 -16.20 -2.61 -4.19
CA PRO A 31 -15.38 -3.67 -3.63
C PRO A 31 -14.02 -3.64 -4.30
N ILE A 32 -12.94 -3.88 -3.55
CA ILE A 32 -11.61 -4.15 -4.11
C ILE A 32 -11.81 -5.04 -5.34
N ASP A 33 -11.40 -4.58 -6.52
CA ASP A 33 -11.74 -5.25 -7.79
C ASP A 33 -11.15 -6.66 -7.78
N SER A 34 -11.98 -7.63 -7.40
CA SER A 34 -11.60 -9.03 -7.29
C SER A 34 -11.20 -9.65 -8.62
N SER A 35 -11.41 -8.96 -9.75
CA SER A 35 -10.91 -9.40 -11.05
C SER A 35 -9.42 -9.14 -11.25
N ILE A 36 -8.83 -8.22 -10.48
CA ILE A 36 -7.41 -7.83 -10.55
C ILE A 36 -6.58 -8.57 -9.48
N HIS A 37 -7.17 -8.84 -8.31
CA HIS A 37 -6.46 -9.49 -7.21
C HIS A 37 -6.84 -10.96 -7.04
N THR A 38 -5.86 -11.78 -6.72
CA THR A 38 -6.10 -13.12 -6.20
C THR A 38 -6.83 -13.06 -4.85
N LYS A 39 -7.50 -14.16 -4.46
CA LYS A 39 -8.16 -14.25 -3.15
C LYS A 39 -7.21 -13.95 -2.00
N GLN A 40 -5.96 -14.40 -2.09
CA GLN A 40 -4.96 -14.23 -1.04
C GLN A 40 -4.46 -12.77 -0.96
N GLU A 41 -4.33 -12.09 -2.10
CA GLU A 41 -4.04 -10.65 -2.16
C GLU A 41 -5.18 -9.85 -1.50
N LEU A 42 -6.44 -10.18 -1.81
CA LEU A 42 -7.59 -9.58 -1.12
C LEU A 42 -7.58 -9.83 0.40
N GLU A 43 -7.15 -11.02 0.84
CA GLU A 43 -7.00 -11.35 2.25
C GLU A 43 -5.87 -10.54 2.91
N ALA A 44 -4.75 -10.31 2.23
CA ALA A 44 -3.65 -9.48 2.71
C ALA A 44 -4.07 -8.01 2.84
N ILE A 45 -4.79 -7.46 1.85
CA ILE A 45 -5.34 -6.10 1.92
C ILE A 45 -6.26 -5.96 3.14
N LYS A 46 -7.23 -6.87 3.30
CA LYS A 46 -8.16 -6.85 4.44
C LYS A 46 -7.45 -6.98 5.77
N PHE A 47 -6.40 -7.80 5.82
CA PHE A 47 -5.58 -7.96 7.01
C PHE A 47 -4.89 -6.64 7.38
N VAL A 48 -4.23 -5.96 6.44
CA VAL A 48 -3.60 -4.65 6.72
C VAL A 48 -4.65 -3.60 7.12
N GLN A 49 -5.76 -3.50 6.38
CA GLN A 49 -6.83 -2.55 6.67
C GLN A 49 -7.36 -2.65 8.11
N SER A 50 -7.48 -3.89 8.61
CA SER A 50 -8.03 -4.20 9.92
C SER A 50 -6.99 -4.35 11.04
N TYR A 51 -5.70 -4.22 10.75
CA TYR A 51 -4.64 -4.43 11.73
C TYR A 51 -4.70 -3.39 12.87
N GLN A 52 -4.69 -3.87 14.13
CA GLN A 52 -4.82 -3.11 15.39
C GLN A 52 -3.60 -3.30 16.30
N GLY A 53 -2.41 -3.51 15.73
CA GLY A 53 -1.21 -3.80 16.51
C GLY A 53 -1.20 -5.22 17.07
N LEU A 54 -0.16 -5.54 17.85
CA LEU A 54 0.05 -6.89 18.40
C LEU A 54 -0.96 -7.26 19.50
N ASP A 55 -1.42 -6.27 20.27
CA ASP A 55 -2.36 -6.48 21.37
C ASP A 55 -3.83 -6.46 20.90
N ASN A 56 -4.04 -6.26 19.59
CA ASN A 56 -5.35 -6.23 18.92
C ASN A 56 -6.34 -5.28 19.60
N SER A 57 -5.85 -4.07 19.86
CA SER A 57 -6.41 -3.07 20.77
C SER A 57 -6.39 -1.71 20.07
N GLY A 58 -7.29 -0.79 20.43
CA GLY A 58 -7.33 0.54 19.82
C GLY A 58 -7.83 0.60 18.36
N SER A 59 -7.43 1.65 17.63
CA SER A 59 -7.84 1.88 16.24
C SER A 59 -7.05 1.04 15.24
N ASN A 60 -7.67 0.68 14.13
CA ASN A 60 -6.97 -0.01 13.04
C ASN A 60 -6.30 0.97 12.06
N VAL A 61 -5.41 0.44 11.21
CA VAL A 61 -4.72 1.17 10.15
C VAL A 61 -5.66 2.06 9.33
N THR A 62 -6.82 1.55 8.90
CA THR A 62 -7.77 2.32 8.07
C THR A 62 -8.34 3.52 8.82
N LYS A 63 -8.70 3.35 10.09
CA LYS A 63 -9.22 4.43 10.94
C LYS A 63 -8.16 5.51 11.20
N ILE A 64 -6.92 5.10 11.45
CA ILE A 64 -5.81 6.03 11.66
C ILE A 64 -5.53 6.85 10.40
N ILE A 65 -5.45 6.20 9.23
CA ILE A 65 -5.27 6.90 7.95
C ILE A 65 -6.42 7.89 7.71
N ALA A 66 -7.68 7.46 7.89
CA ALA A 66 -8.83 8.34 7.72
C ALA A 66 -8.80 9.56 8.67
N THR A 67 -8.38 9.35 9.92
CA THR A 67 -8.27 10.42 10.92
C THR A 67 -7.20 11.43 10.53
N ILE A 68 -6.00 10.97 10.15
CA ILE A 68 -4.90 11.83 9.72
C ILE A 68 -5.28 12.61 8.45
N THR A 69 -5.90 11.95 7.47
CA THR A 69 -6.41 12.62 6.27
C THR A 69 -7.44 13.69 6.60
N SER A 70 -8.40 13.41 7.48
CA SER A 70 -9.39 14.40 7.91
C SER A 70 -8.76 15.60 8.61
N LEU A 71 -7.66 15.40 9.36
CA LEU A 71 -6.95 16.49 10.03
C LEU A 71 -6.11 17.32 9.04
N ALA A 72 -5.44 16.67 8.08
CA ALA A 72 -4.65 17.34 7.05
C ALA A 72 -5.52 18.21 6.12
N TYR A 73 -6.77 17.80 5.90
CA TYR A 73 -7.73 18.46 5.03
C TYR A 73 -8.96 18.96 5.80
N SER A 74 -8.74 19.64 6.94
CA SER A 74 -9.83 20.01 7.86
C SER A 74 -10.93 20.91 7.26
N ASN A 75 -10.64 21.59 6.15
CA ASN A 75 -11.53 22.58 5.53
C ASN A 75 -12.17 22.07 4.24
N GLU A 76 -11.93 20.83 3.84
CA GLU A 76 -12.49 20.25 2.62
C GLU A 76 -12.77 18.75 2.77
N ASP A 77 -13.78 18.28 2.05
CA ASP A 77 -14.05 16.85 1.92
C ASP A 77 -13.14 16.25 0.84
N ILE A 78 -11.85 16.11 1.16
CA ILE A 78 -10.85 15.63 0.21
C ILE A 78 -11.17 14.23 -0.31
N ILE A 79 -11.75 13.37 0.53
CA ILE A 79 -12.08 11.98 0.20
C ILE A 79 -13.10 11.91 -0.94
N ASN A 80 -14.06 12.84 -0.96
CA ASN A 80 -15.12 12.89 -1.98
C ASN A 80 -14.82 13.88 -3.10
N ASN A 81 -13.64 14.48 -3.13
CA ASN A 81 -13.24 15.39 -4.19
C ASN A 81 -13.06 14.59 -5.49
N PRO A 82 -13.66 14.99 -6.63
CA PRO A 82 -13.54 14.25 -7.89
C PRO A 82 -12.12 14.16 -8.47
N SER A 83 -11.19 14.99 -7.99
CA SER A 83 -9.76 14.93 -8.31
C SER A 83 -8.94 14.12 -7.31
N THR A 84 -9.60 13.42 -6.38
CA THR A 84 -8.94 12.49 -5.46
C THR A 84 -9.16 11.06 -5.92
N GLU A 85 -8.05 10.34 -6.05
CA GLU A 85 -8.02 8.92 -6.39
C GLU A 85 -7.38 8.17 -5.23
N MET A 86 -8.00 7.08 -4.79
CA MET A 86 -7.45 6.25 -3.74
C MET A 86 -7.76 4.78 -3.98
N GLY A 87 -6.82 3.91 -3.59
CA GLY A 87 -6.95 2.48 -3.86
C GLY A 87 -5.98 1.65 -3.04
N TRP A 88 -6.41 0.43 -2.74
CA TRP A 88 -5.57 -0.60 -2.13
C TRP A 88 -5.13 -1.59 -3.19
N ASP A 89 -3.86 -1.99 -3.13
CA ASP A 89 -3.29 -3.05 -3.96
C ASP A 89 -2.44 -3.97 -3.08
N SER A 90 -2.22 -5.20 -3.52
CA SER A 90 -1.24 -6.08 -2.91
C SER A 90 -0.67 -7.06 -3.90
N LEU A 91 0.60 -7.41 -3.68
CA LEU A 91 1.35 -8.34 -4.49
C LEU A 91 2.06 -9.34 -3.57
N ARG A 92 2.00 -10.63 -3.92
CA ARG A 92 2.78 -11.64 -3.20
C ARG A 92 4.27 -11.38 -3.39
N LYS A 93 5.04 -11.40 -2.30
CA LYS A 93 6.49 -11.24 -2.36
C LYS A 93 7.14 -12.50 -2.96
N PHE A 94 7.67 -12.39 -4.17
CA PHE A 94 8.10 -13.54 -4.98
C PHE A 94 9.30 -14.31 -4.39
N ASP A 95 10.19 -13.61 -3.66
CA ASP A 95 11.41 -14.16 -3.07
C ASP A 95 11.28 -14.48 -1.56
N SER A 96 10.05 -14.57 -1.04
CA SER A 96 9.79 -14.95 0.34
C SER A 96 9.30 -16.38 0.40
N ASP A 97 10.02 -17.25 1.11
CA ASP A 97 9.52 -18.58 1.49
C ASP A 97 8.31 -18.50 2.44
N LYS A 98 8.03 -17.30 2.98
CA LYS A 98 6.91 -17.01 3.87
C LYS A 98 5.69 -16.53 3.09
N ASN A 99 4.52 -16.66 3.70
CA ASN A 99 3.27 -16.13 3.18
C ASN A 99 3.19 -14.60 3.36
N THR A 100 4.06 -13.87 2.64
CA THR A 100 4.25 -12.43 2.79
C THR A 100 3.75 -11.68 1.55
N TYR A 101 3.07 -10.56 1.78
CA TYR A 101 2.54 -9.68 0.74
C TYR A 101 3.04 -8.25 0.94
N ASP A 102 3.44 -7.61 -0.15
CA ASP A 102 3.57 -6.17 -0.20
C ASP A 102 2.17 -5.58 -0.43
N VAL A 103 1.72 -4.67 0.43
CA VAL A 103 0.38 -4.06 0.40
C VAL A 103 0.53 -2.56 0.32
N TYR A 104 -0.14 -1.96 -0.67
CA TYR A 104 -0.06 -0.55 -0.98
C TYR A 104 -1.41 0.11 -0.75
N PHE A 105 -1.40 1.29 -0.14
CA PHE A 105 -2.52 2.22 -0.20
C PHE A 105 -2.04 3.50 -0.88
N ASN A 106 -2.65 3.82 -2.03
CA ASN A 106 -2.40 5.06 -2.75
C ASN A 106 -3.49 6.06 -2.40
N PHE A 107 -3.10 7.29 -2.12
CA PHE A 107 -3.97 8.42 -1.87
C PHE A 107 -3.43 9.63 -2.64
N ASN A 108 -3.98 9.83 -3.83
CA ASN A 108 -3.56 10.84 -4.79
C ASN A 108 -4.62 11.94 -4.84
N THR A 109 -4.18 13.17 -4.67
CA THR A 109 -5.02 14.37 -4.67
C THR A 109 -4.44 15.39 -5.63
N TYR A 110 -5.18 16.46 -5.89
CA TYR A 110 -4.68 17.57 -6.69
C TYR A 110 -3.45 18.28 -6.08
N ASN A 111 -3.14 18.05 -4.80
CA ASN A 111 -2.02 18.67 -4.08
C ASN A 111 -0.84 17.74 -3.86
N GLN A 112 -1.08 16.44 -3.71
CA GLN A 112 -0.05 15.46 -3.32
C GLN A 112 -0.45 14.05 -3.71
N ASP A 113 0.57 13.25 -4.01
CA ASP A 113 0.49 11.80 -4.19
C ASP A 113 1.17 11.14 -2.98
N VAL A 114 0.43 10.27 -2.30
CA VAL A 114 0.91 9.58 -1.10
C VAL A 114 0.73 8.08 -1.27
N GLU A 115 1.83 7.35 -1.13
CA GLU A 115 1.83 5.88 -1.10
C GLU A 115 2.21 5.39 0.30
N TYR A 116 1.34 4.58 0.89
CA TYR A 116 1.62 3.83 2.11
C TYR A 116 1.99 2.41 1.71
N HIS A 117 3.20 1.98 2.04
CA HIS A 117 3.68 0.64 1.72
C HIS A 117 3.86 -0.17 3.00
N PHE A 118 3.04 -1.21 3.15
CA PHE A 118 3.05 -2.17 4.23
C PHE A 118 3.55 -3.54 3.74
N ILE A 119 4.11 -4.32 4.66
CA ILE A 119 4.44 -5.73 4.45
C ILE A 119 3.55 -6.54 5.39
N ALA A 120 2.65 -7.33 4.83
CA ALA A 120 1.79 -8.24 5.58
C ALA A 120 2.45 -9.63 5.66
N ASP A 121 2.87 -10.04 6.85
CA ASP A 121 3.28 -11.41 7.13
C ASP A 121 2.05 -12.20 7.63
N MET A 122 1.44 -12.96 6.73
CA MET A 122 0.18 -13.66 6.99
C MET A 122 0.34 -14.89 7.88
N ASP A 123 1.56 -15.38 8.06
CA ASP A 123 1.86 -16.53 8.94
C ASP A 123 1.97 -16.07 10.39
N SER A 124 2.74 -15.01 10.64
CA SER A 124 2.93 -14.42 11.97
C SER A 124 1.78 -13.49 12.40
N LYS A 125 0.89 -13.11 11.48
CA LYS A 125 -0.16 -12.11 11.69
C LYS A 125 0.41 -10.76 12.14
N GLN A 126 1.48 -10.33 11.49
CA GLN A 126 2.12 -9.04 11.75
C GLN A 126 2.14 -8.19 10.48
N VAL A 127 2.08 -6.87 10.68
CA VAL A 127 2.23 -5.87 9.62
C VAL A 127 3.46 -5.04 9.91
N PHE A 128 4.35 -4.92 8.94
CA PHE A 128 5.57 -4.11 9.03
C PHE A 128 5.50 -2.94 8.06
N PRO A 129 6.15 -1.81 8.36
CA PRO A 129 6.26 -0.72 7.41
C PRO A 129 7.38 -1.00 6.41
N ALA A 130 7.12 -0.75 5.13
CA ALA A 130 8.16 -0.73 4.08
C ALA A 130 8.60 0.69 3.71
N ASN A 131 7.84 1.72 4.11
CA ASN A 131 8.23 3.12 3.97
C ASN A 131 7.95 3.95 5.24
N GLU A 132 8.47 5.18 5.28
CA GLU A 132 8.39 6.05 6.46
C GLU A 132 6.95 6.43 6.81
N ILE A 133 6.12 6.67 5.80
CA ILE A 133 4.72 7.07 5.99
C ILE A 133 3.93 5.93 6.64
N ALA A 134 4.06 4.71 6.13
CA ALA A 134 3.48 3.51 6.75
C ALA A 134 4.04 3.27 8.18
N SER A 135 5.33 3.56 8.41
CA SER A 135 5.93 3.47 9.75
C SER A 135 5.25 4.40 10.75
N ASN A 136 4.94 5.63 10.33
CA ASN A 136 4.24 6.58 11.19
C ASN A 136 2.81 6.12 11.51
N ILE A 137 2.10 5.51 10.55
CA ILE A 137 0.79 4.90 10.80
C ILE A 137 0.87 3.78 11.83
N LEU A 138 1.80 2.83 11.64
CA LEU A 138 1.92 1.68 12.55
C LEU A 138 2.35 2.10 13.96
N LYS A 139 3.21 3.11 14.11
CA LYS A 139 3.53 3.66 15.43
C LYS A 139 2.29 4.20 16.15
N VAL A 140 1.37 4.86 15.44
CA VAL A 140 0.12 5.34 16.04
C VAL A 140 -0.76 4.16 16.44
N VAL A 141 -0.91 3.17 15.56
CA VAL A 141 -1.66 1.94 15.87
C VAL A 141 -1.11 1.23 17.11
N GLU A 142 0.21 1.06 17.21
CA GLU A 142 0.88 0.42 18.35
C GLU A 142 0.80 1.26 19.64
N ASN A 143 0.85 2.59 19.55
CA ASN A 143 0.76 3.46 20.74
C ASN A 143 -0.67 3.56 21.29
N GLU A 144 -1.70 3.21 20.49
CA GLU A 144 -3.09 3.05 20.97
C GLU A 144 -3.39 1.63 21.49
N SER A 145 -2.45 0.69 21.34
CA SER A 145 -2.61 -0.72 21.71
C SER A 145 -2.41 -0.97 23.20
#